data_AF-A0A0C3P0V7-F1
#
_entry.id   AF-A0A0C3P0V7-F1
#
_cell.length_a   1.000
_cell.length_b   1.000
_cell.length_c   1.000
_cell.angle_alpha   90.00
_cell.angle_beta   90.00
_cell.angle_gamma   90.00
#
_symmetry.space_group_name_H-M   'P 1'
#
loop_
_entity.id
_entity.type
_entity.pdbx_description
1 polymer ?
#
loop_
_entity_poly.entity_id
_entity_poly.type
_entity_poly.pdbx_seq_one_letter_code
_entity_poly.pdbx_strand_id
1 'polypeptide(L)'
;MPPQHPNDLKGLTRRLFTKFKVEGRNGDLDAMIMLGRTALDSTPTNHPQHQYILTGLADLLTTRFGEKGTKEDLDELIMLRRTASKSIPTRDAQEQRAPLELDNCLYERFRRKGSIVDLEEIISLRRAALKCTP
;
A
#
# COMPACT_ATOMS: atom_id res chain seq x y z
N MET A 1 -20.88 -26.54 -9.75
CA MET A 1 -21.72 -25.43 -9.26
C MET A 1 -20.81 -24.35 -8.71
N PRO A 2 -20.92 -23.07 -9.12
CA PRO A 2 -20.13 -22.02 -8.48
C PRO A 2 -20.83 -21.62 -7.16
N PRO A 3 -20.11 -21.44 -6.04
CA PRO A 3 -20.75 -20.95 -4.83
C PRO A 3 -21.07 -19.47 -5.00
N GLN A 4 -22.36 -19.20 -5.19
CA GLN A 4 -22.98 -17.89 -5.05
C GLN A 4 -23.11 -17.56 -3.56
N HIS A 5 -22.17 -16.83 -2.96
CA HIS A 5 -22.50 -15.98 -1.81
C HIS A 5 -21.69 -14.68 -1.82
N PRO A 6 -22.16 -13.65 -2.57
CA PRO A 6 -21.60 -12.29 -2.52
C PRO A 6 -21.64 -11.65 -1.12
N ASN A 7 -22.49 -12.17 -0.22
CA ASN A 7 -22.59 -11.73 1.17
C ASN A 7 -21.51 -12.32 2.09
N ASP A 8 -20.94 -13.48 1.75
CA ASP A 8 -19.87 -14.10 2.55
C ASP A 8 -18.53 -13.40 2.32
N LEU A 9 -18.26 -12.95 1.10
CA LEU A 9 -17.03 -12.21 0.80
C LEU A 9 -16.97 -10.91 1.59
N LYS A 10 -18.06 -10.12 1.62
CA LYS A 10 -18.12 -8.89 2.42
C LYS A 10 -17.92 -9.15 3.92
N GLY A 11 -18.49 -10.25 4.44
CA GLY A 11 -18.31 -10.66 5.83
C GLY A 11 -16.87 -11.09 6.14
N LEU A 12 -16.26 -11.86 5.23
CA LEU A 12 -14.87 -12.31 5.32
C LEU A 12 -13.89 -11.13 5.25
N THR A 13 -14.06 -10.24 4.26
CA THR A 13 -13.29 -9.00 4.13
C THR A 13 -13.35 -8.17 5.40
N ARG A 14 -14.55 -7.96 5.96
CA ARG A 14 -14.71 -7.20 7.22
C ARG A 14 -13.98 -7.88 8.38
N ARG A 15 -14.06 -9.20 8.51
CA ARG A 15 -13.38 -9.97 9.58
C ARG A 15 -11.86 -9.90 9.44
N LEU A 16 -11.34 -10.13 8.23
CA LEU A 16 -9.91 -10.03 7.93
C LEU A 16 -9.39 -8.62 8.18
N PHE A 17 -10.13 -7.60 7.76
CA PHE A 17 -9.82 -6.20 8.02
C PHE A 17 -9.77 -5.88 9.51
N THR A 18 -10.78 -6.31 10.29
CA THR A 18 -10.81 -6.09 11.73
C THR A 18 -9.63 -6.80 12.39
N LYS A 19 -9.34 -8.04 11.99
CA LYS A 19 -8.19 -8.79 12.50
C LYS A 19 -6.88 -8.07 12.17
N PHE A 20 -6.71 -7.62 10.92
CA PHE A 20 -5.56 -6.84 10.48
C PHE A 20 -5.39 -5.55 11.29
N LYS A 21 -6.48 -4.84 11.58
CA LYS A 21 -6.43 -3.61 12.37
C LYS A 21 -6.12 -3.85 13.86
N VAL A 22 -6.62 -4.94 14.43
CA VAL A 22 -6.46 -5.27 15.86
C VAL A 22 -5.08 -5.89 16.12
N GLU A 23 -4.69 -6.88 15.33
CA GLU A 23 -3.35 -7.49 15.40
C GLU A 23 -2.28 -6.52 14.88
N GLY A 24 -2.71 -5.56 14.06
CA GLY A 24 -2.05 -4.32 13.58
C GLY A 24 -1.16 -3.57 14.57
N ARG A 25 -1.31 -3.83 15.88
CA ARG A 25 -0.64 -3.07 16.95
C ARG A 25 0.32 -3.90 17.80
N ASN A 26 0.19 -5.23 17.82
CA ASN A 26 0.86 -6.10 18.81
C ASN A 26 1.41 -7.42 18.23
N GLY A 27 1.29 -7.67 16.92
CA GLY A 27 1.68 -8.94 16.29
C GLY A 27 3.10 -8.98 15.74
N ASP A 28 3.57 -10.18 15.39
CA ASP A 28 4.75 -10.40 14.55
C ASP A 28 4.54 -9.72 13.19
N LEU A 29 5.48 -8.86 12.79
CA LEU A 29 5.41 -8.07 11.56
C LEU A 29 5.18 -8.93 10.31
N ASP A 30 5.76 -10.13 10.26
CA ASP A 30 5.59 -11.06 9.14
C ASP A 30 4.18 -11.65 9.08
N ALA A 31 3.61 -11.98 10.24
CA ALA A 31 2.23 -12.45 10.34
C ALA A 31 1.24 -11.36 9.91
N MET A 32 1.52 -10.11 10.24
CA MET A 32 0.69 -8.97 9.87
C MET A 32 0.74 -8.68 8.37
N ILE A 33 1.92 -8.79 7.75
CA ILE A 33 2.07 -8.68 6.29
C ILE A 33 1.28 -9.79 5.59
N MET A 34 1.39 -11.04 6.05
CA MET A 34 0.60 -12.14 5.47
C MET A 34 -0.90 -11.92 5.61
N LEU A 35 -1.36 -11.43 6.76
CA LEU A 35 -2.76 -11.12 6.99
C LEU A 35 -3.25 -9.97 6.10
N GLY A 36 -2.44 -8.93 5.92
CA GLY A 36 -2.71 -7.80 5.03
C GLY A 36 -2.82 -8.24 3.56
N ARG A 37 -1.92 -9.10 3.09
CA ARG A 37 -1.99 -9.71 1.74
C ARG A 37 -3.27 -10.52 1.55
N THR A 38 -3.59 -11.39 2.51
CA THR A 38 -4.82 -12.21 2.47
C THR A 38 -6.08 -11.34 2.45
N ALA A 39 -6.09 -10.26 3.23
CA ALA A 39 -7.17 -9.29 3.24
C ALA A 39 -7.29 -8.56 1.90
N LEU A 40 -6.16 -8.19 1.29
CA LEU A 40 -6.12 -7.50 0.00
C LEU A 40 -6.68 -8.38 -1.12
N ASP A 41 -6.24 -9.65 -1.20
CA ASP A 41 -6.71 -10.63 -2.19
C ASP A 41 -8.21 -10.92 -2.04
N SER A 42 -8.72 -10.85 -0.81
CA SER A 42 -10.14 -11.07 -0.50
C SER A 42 -11.00 -9.81 -0.64
N THR A 43 -10.41 -8.64 -0.91
CA THR A 43 -11.13 -7.36 -0.99
C THR A 43 -11.22 -6.88 -2.43
N PRO A 44 -12.42 -6.69 -2.98
CA PRO A 44 -12.57 -6.09 -4.31
C PRO A 44 -11.93 -4.69 -4.39
N THR A 45 -11.30 -4.38 -5.51
CA THR A 45 -10.59 -3.10 -5.74
C THR A 45 -11.49 -1.86 -5.64
N ASN A 46 -12.79 -2.03 -5.83
CA ASN A 46 -13.81 -0.97 -5.71
C ASN A 46 -14.34 -0.79 -4.28
N HIS A 47 -13.88 -1.57 -3.31
CA HIS A 47 -14.34 -1.51 -1.93
C HIS A 47 -13.54 -0.47 -1.13
N PRO A 48 -14.16 0.39 -0.30
CA PRO A 48 -13.44 1.40 0.49
C PRO A 48 -12.34 0.83 1.41
N GLN A 49 -12.55 -0.40 1.90
CA GLN A 49 -11.55 -1.08 2.74
C GLN A 49 -10.29 -1.50 1.96
N HIS A 50 -10.37 -1.64 0.63
CA HIS A 50 -9.24 -2.00 -0.21
C HIS A 50 -8.10 -0.99 -0.08
N GLN A 51 -8.43 0.30 -0.15
CA GLN A 51 -7.45 1.38 -0.02
C GLN A 51 -6.82 1.41 1.37
N TYR A 52 -7.60 1.17 2.44
CA TYR A 52 -7.05 1.12 3.78
C TYR A 52 -6.12 -0.08 3.99
N ILE A 53 -6.44 -1.24 3.41
CA ILE A 53 -5.57 -2.42 3.46
C ILE A 53 -4.27 -2.15 2.69
N LEU A 54 -4.36 -1.53 1.50
CA LEU A 54 -3.17 -1.12 0.72
C LEU A 54 -2.25 -0.20 1.54
N THR A 55 -2.79 0.85 2.14
CA THR A 55 -1.99 1.79 2.95
C THR A 55 -1.40 1.09 4.17
N GLY A 56 -2.19 0.30 4.90
CA GLY A 56 -1.70 -0.42 6.08
C GLY A 56 -0.61 -1.44 5.74
N LEU A 57 -0.74 -2.16 4.62
CA LEU A 57 0.29 -3.10 4.16
C LEU A 57 1.57 -2.36 3.74
N ALA A 58 1.44 -1.20 3.08
CA ALA A 58 2.57 -0.35 2.75
C ALA A 58 3.31 0.17 4.00
N ASP A 59 2.58 0.54 5.05
CA ASP A 59 3.20 0.98 6.32
C ASP A 59 3.98 -0.16 6.98
N LEU A 60 3.41 -1.38 7.03
CA LEU A 60 4.09 -2.55 7.59
C LEU A 60 5.36 -2.92 6.80
N LEU A 61 5.29 -2.89 5.47
CA LEU A 61 6.45 -3.13 4.61
C LEU A 61 7.50 -2.02 4.75
N THR A 62 7.09 -0.77 5.00
CA THR A 62 8.02 0.34 5.29
C THR A 62 8.79 0.08 6.59
N THR A 63 8.09 -0.33 7.65
CA THR A 63 8.71 -0.70 8.93
C THR A 63 9.66 -1.89 8.77
N ARG A 64 9.20 -2.96 8.10
CA ARG A 64 10.03 -4.14 7.83
C ARG A 64 11.25 -3.78 7.00
N PHE A 65 11.09 -2.89 6.03
CA PHE A 65 12.18 -2.42 5.21
C PHE A 65 13.26 -1.69 6.02
N GLY A 66 12.84 -0.84 6.97
CA GLY A 66 13.73 -0.13 7.88
C GLY A 66 14.50 -1.04 8.85
N GLU A 67 13.90 -2.14 9.31
CA GLU A 67 14.51 -3.04 10.29
C GLU A 67 15.39 -4.13 9.64
N LYS A 68 14.89 -4.82 8.62
CA LYS A 68 15.51 -6.02 8.02
C LYS A 68 15.28 -6.12 6.50
N GLY A 69 14.94 -5.00 5.86
CA GLY A 69 14.37 -4.96 4.52
C GLY A 69 15.14 -5.65 3.42
N THR A 70 14.45 -6.53 2.72
CA THR A 70 14.92 -7.11 1.47
C THR A 70 14.60 -6.19 0.28
N LYS A 71 15.18 -6.47 -0.89
CA LYS A 71 14.87 -5.70 -2.11
C LYS A 71 13.43 -5.96 -2.56
N GLU A 72 12.96 -7.17 -2.30
CA GLU A 72 11.63 -7.67 -2.61
C GLU A 72 10.57 -6.91 -1.81
N ASP A 73 10.84 -6.64 -0.53
CA ASP A 73 9.94 -5.82 0.32
C ASP A 73 9.82 -4.38 -0.21
N LEU A 74 10.90 -3.79 -0.73
CA LEU A 74 10.90 -2.46 -1.33
C LEU A 74 10.16 -2.41 -2.67
N ASP A 75 10.33 -3.44 -3.51
CA ASP A 75 9.64 -3.53 -4.80
C ASP A 75 8.13 -3.70 -4.60
N GLU A 76 7.71 -4.53 -3.65
CA GLU A 76 6.30 -4.69 -3.28
C GLU A 76 5.72 -3.39 -2.70
N LEU A 77 6.45 -2.73 -1.80
CA LEU A 77 6.05 -1.43 -1.24
C LEU A 77 5.78 -0.39 -2.32
N ILE A 78 6.65 -0.29 -3.33
CA ILE A 78 6.48 0.61 -4.47
C ILE A 78 5.23 0.25 -5.27
N MET A 79 4.98 -1.04 -5.53
CA MET A 79 3.78 -1.48 -6.25
C MET A 79 2.49 -1.14 -5.49
N LEU A 80 2.46 -1.35 -4.18
CA LEU A 80 1.31 -1.06 -3.34
C LEU A 80 1.02 0.45 -3.30
N ARG A 81 2.06 1.27 -3.12
CA ARG A 81 1.94 2.74 -3.13
C ARG A 81 1.47 3.24 -4.49
N ARG A 82 2.00 2.73 -5.61
CA ARG A 82 1.50 3.06 -6.97
C ARG A 82 0.03 2.69 -7.16
N THR A 83 -0.38 1.55 -6.63
CA THR A 83 -1.78 1.08 -6.72
C THR A 83 -2.70 1.97 -5.90
N ALA A 84 -2.27 2.35 -4.68
CA ALA A 84 -2.99 3.30 -3.86
C ALA A 84 -3.13 4.67 -4.54
N SER A 85 -2.07 5.18 -5.19
CA SER A 85 -2.11 6.45 -5.93
C SER A 85 -3.01 6.45 -7.17
N LYS A 86 -3.29 5.28 -7.76
CA LYS A 86 -4.21 5.13 -8.89
C LYS A 86 -5.67 4.93 -8.47
N SER A 87 -5.91 4.59 -7.21
CA SER A 87 -7.27 4.44 -6.68
C SER A 87 -7.92 5.81 -6.48
N ILE A 88 -9.23 5.90 -6.75
CA ILE A 88 -9.99 7.15 -6.77
C ILE A 88 -9.79 7.89 -5.43
N PRO A 89 -9.38 9.18 -5.43
CA PRO A 89 -9.14 9.91 -4.21
C PRO A 89 -10.45 10.02 -3.43
N THR A 90 -10.56 9.29 -2.33
CA THR A 90 -11.52 9.64 -1.28
C THR A 90 -11.08 10.98 -0.73
N ARG A 91 -11.93 11.99 -0.92
CA ARG A 91 -11.80 13.44 -0.61
C ARG A 91 -11.18 13.81 0.76
N ASP A 92 -10.97 12.85 1.65
CA ASP A 92 -10.49 13.06 3.03
C ASP A 92 -9.18 12.35 3.40
N ALA A 93 -8.64 11.45 2.58
CA ALA A 93 -7.54 10.59 3.03
C ALA A 93 -6.27 10.80 2.21
N GLN A 94 -5.25 11.42 2.84
CA GLN A 94 -3.84 11.23 2.48
C GLN A 94 -3.38 11.84 1.14
N GLU A 95 -4.07 12.85 0.59
CA GLU A 95 -3.71 13.48 -0.70
C GLU A 95 -2.27 14.02 -0.77
N GLN A 96 -1.65 14.36 0.37
CA GLN A 96 -0.26 14.83 0.41
C GLN A 96 0.75 13.82 0.93
N ARG A 97 0.32 12.79 1.68
CA ARG A 97 1.25 11.84 2.30
C ARG A 97 1.65 10.72 1.35
N ALA A 98 0.70 10.16 0.60
CA ALA A 98 0.96 9.07 -0.33
C ALA A 98 2.03 9.41 -1.42
N PRO A 99 2.04 10.62 -2.03
CA PRO A 99 3.03 10.99 -3.04
C PRO A 99 4.45 11.15 -2.47
N LEU A 100 4.61 11.82 -1.33
CA LEU A 100 5.93 12.02 -0.68
C LEU A 100 6.57 10.71 -0.26
N GLU A 101 5.74 9.78 0.15
CA GLU A 101 6.16 8.56 0.79
C GLU A 101 6.44 7.47 -0.29
N LEU A 102 5.79 7.56 -1.46
CA LEU A 102 6.21 6.91 -2.71
C LEU A 102 7.53 7.48 -3.26
N ASP A 103 7.68 8.80 -3.26
CA ASP A 103 8.90 9.51 -3.69
C ASP A 103 10.14 9.02 -2.93
N ASN A 104 10.04 8.93 -1.60
CA ASN A 104 11.11 8.40 -0.75
C ASN A 104 11.48 6.94 -1.07
N CYS A 105 10.48 6.08 -1.33
CA CYS A 105 10.73 4.67 -1.67
C CYS A 105 11.43 4.52 -3.02
N LEU A 106 10.97 5.27 -4.03
CA LEU A 106 11.61 5.30 -5.35
C LEU A 106 13.04 5.83 -5.25
N TYR A 107 13.27 6.86 -4.42
CA TYR A 107 14.59 7.44 -4.22
C TYR A 107 15.55 6.44 -3.57
N GLU A 108 15.11 5.70 -2.55
CA GLU A 108 15.91 4.65 -1.92
C GLU A 108 16.20 3.50 -2.89
N ARG A 109 15.25 3.12 -3.76
CA ARG A 109 15.50 2.11 -4.80
C ARG A 109 16.50 2.62 -5.84
N PHE A 110 16.38 3.87 -6.27
CA PHE A 110 17.34 4.52 -7.16
C PHE A 110 18.74 4.54 -6.55
N ARG A 111 18.89 4.95 -5.28
CA ARG A 111 20.18 4.97 -4.60
C ARG A 111 20.86 3.60 -4.57
N ARG A 112 20.08 2.53 -4.41
CA ARG A 112 20.60 1.15 -4.30
C ARG A 112 20.86 0.48 -5.66
N LYS A 113 20.09 0.80 -6.70
CA LYS A 113 20.08 0.07 -7.98
C LYS A 113 20.45 0.93 -9.20
N GLY A 114 20.46 2.25 -9.06
CA GLY A 114 20.71 3.19 -10.15
C GLY A 114 19.62 3.20 -11.22
N SER A 115 18.37 2.85 -10.88
CA SER A 115 17.29 2.74 -11.88
C SER A 115 16.80 4.12 -12.34
N ILE A 116 17.14 4.50 -13.57
CA ILE A 116 16.71 5.78 -14.17
C ILE A 116 15.18 5.90 -14.24
N VAL A 117 14.47 4.77 -14.41
CA VAL A 117 12.99 4.74 -14.45
C VAL A 117 12.39 5.25 -13.13
N ASP A 118 13.00 4.92 -11.99
CA ASP A 118 12.55 5.43 -10.69
C ASP A 118 12.76 6.94 -10.57
N LEU A 119 13.88 7.45 -11.11
CA LEU A 119 14.19 8.87 -11.10
C LEU A 119 13.21 9.67 -11.97
N GLU A 120 12.84 9.17 -13.14
CA GLU A 120 11.84 9.80 -14.01
C GLU A 120 10.45 9.87 -13.35
N GLU A 121 10.09 8.82 -12.60
CA GLU A 121 8.83 8.76 -11.86
C GLU A 121 8.82 9.73 -10.67
N ILE A 122 9.91 9.80 -9.89
CA ILE A 122 10.13 10.81 -8.85
C ILE A 122 9.95 12.23 -9.42
N ILE A 123 10.60 12.53 -10.54
CA ILE A 123 10.51 13.86 -11.18
C ILE A 123 9.07 14.15 -11.59
N SER A 124 8.37 13.16 -12.14
CA SER A 124 6.97 13.30 -12.56
C SER A 124 6.04 13.55 -11.36
N LEU A 125 6.21 12.81 -10.26
CA LEU A 125 5.47 12.99 -9.01
C LEU A 125 5.70 14.37 -8.40
N ARG A 126 6.96 14.81 -8.28
CA ARG A 126 7.31 16.13 -7.75
C ARG A 126 6.78 17.27 -8.61
N ARG A 127 6.82 17.13 -9.95
CA ARG A 127 6.24 18.10 -10.88
C ARG A 127 4.72 18.20 -10.76
N ALA A 128 4.03 17.06 -10.57
CA ALA A 128 2.59 17.06 -10.34
C ALA A 128 2.25 17.76 -9.02
N ALA A 129 2.99 17.48 -7.95
CA ALA A 129 2.81 18.13 -6.65
C ALA A 129 2.99 19.66 -6.75
N LEU A 130 4.06 20.13 -7.41
CA LEU A 130 4.34 21.56 -7.62
C LEU A 130 3.24 22.29 -8.42
N LYS A 131 2.55 21.61 -9.34
CA LYS A 131 1.42 22.18 -10.10
C LYS A 131 0.14 22.32 -9.28
N CYS A 132 0.03 21.56 -8.19
CA CYS A 132 -1.14 21.57 -7.30
C CYS A 132 -0.97 22.52 -6.11
N THR A 133 0.21 23.09 -5.91
CA THR A 133 0.45 24.17 -4.94
C THR A 133 0.09 25.51 -5.58
N PRO A 134 -0.91 26.26 -5.06
CA PRO A 134 -1.35 27.54 -5.64
C PRO A 134 -0.33 28.67 -5.48
#